data_AF-A0A5K1BGQ0-F1
#
_entry.id   AF-A0A5K1BGQ0-F1
#
_cell.length_a   1.000
_cell.length_b   1.000
_cell.length_c   1.000
_cell.angle_alpha   90.00
_cell.angle_beta   90.00
_cell.angle_gamma   90.00
#
_symmetry.space_group_name_H-M   'P 1'
#
loop_
_entity.id
_entity.type
_entity.pdbx_description
1 polymer ?
#
loop_
_entity_poly.entity_id
_entity_poly.type
_entity_poly.pdbx_seq_one_letter_code
_entity_poly.pdbx_strand_id
1 'polypeptide(L)'
;LSDKVYSLAAEVLKKLASVAGPHRKFFISELASLAHGLSSSAVSELLTLQSTHMLGLSAGSMAGAAILRVLQALSTLTLVSSDGKNGEENEGEQDDQTTLLELNQALQQLWQELSVCISKTESKLGQSSSLSPLSSTDAGDHVGGASALSPPLPPGTQRLLPFIEAFFVLCEKLQSNSAIIQQDVNNVTAREVKESAGSSVAPPTKCGGATQKRHDGTITFARFADKHRRLLNAFIRQNPGLLEKSLSLILKAPKLIDFDNKRAYFRSRIRQQHEQHPSAPLRISVRRAYVLEDSYNQLRLRPSQDLKGRLTVQFQGEEGIDAGGLTREWYQLLSRVIFDKGALLFTTVGNNATFQPNPNSVYQPEHLSYFKFVGRV
;
A
#
# COMPACT_ATOMS: atom_id res chain seq x y z
N LEU A 1 8.12 17.07 24.81
CA LEU A 1 8.94 17.47 23.64
C LEU A 1 8.11 17.25 22.37
N SER A 2 8.29 18.05 21.33
CA SER A 2 7.56 17.87 20.06
C SER A 2 8.19 16.75 19.22
N ASP A 3 7.43 16.18 18.29
CA ASP A 3 7.94 15.13 17.38
C ASP A 3 9.12 15.60 16.54
N LYS A 4 9.18 16.90 16.20
CA LYS A 4 10.33 17.51 15.53
C LYS A 4 11.62 17.42 16.35
N VAL A 5 11.54 17.60 17.67
CA VAL A 5 12.72 17.50 18.54
C VAL A 5 13.23 16.06 18.60
N TYR A 6 12.33 15.08 18.67
CA TYR A 6 12.73 13.67 18.65
C TYR A 6 13.33 13.25 17.30
N SER A 7 12.80 13.77 16.19
CA SER A 7 13.39 13.55 14.86
C SER A 7 14.82 14.10 14.78
N LEU A 8 15.06 15.31 15.29
CA LEU A 8 16.40 15.90 15.33
C LEU A 8 17.34 15.12 16.26
N ALA A 9 16.85 14.63 17.39
CA ALA A 9 17.64 13.79 18.29
C ALA A 9 18.06 12.47 17.60
N ALA A 10 17.14 11.83 16.86
CA ALA A 10 17.46 10.64 16.07
C ALA A 10 18.49 10.92 14.97
N GLU A 11 18.43 12.09 14.31
CA GLU A 11 19.45 12.51 13.34
C GLU A 11 20.83 12.69 13.98
N VAL A 12 20.90 13.28 15.18
CA VAL A 12 22.15 13.43 15.93
C VAL A 12 22.71 12.05 16.29
N LEU A 13 21.87 11.14 16.83
CA LEU A 13 22.29 9.76 17.12
C LEU A 13 22.81 9.06 15.87
N LYS A 14 22.13 9.22 14.72
CA LYS A 14 22.58 8.66 13.43
C LYS A 14 23.95 9.17 13.02
N LYS A 15 24.20 10.48 13.17
CA LYS A 15 25.52 11.08 12.89
C LYS A 15 26.58 10.52 13.83
N LEU A 16 26.31 10.43 15.13
CA LEU A 16 27.27 9.86 16.10
C LEU A 16 27.56 8.38 15.81
N ALA A 17 26.54 7.60 15.44
CA ALA A 17 26.69 6.20 15.05
C ALA A 17 27.51 6.01 13.77
N SER A 18 27.46 6.98 12.84
CA SER A 18 28.29 6.94 11.63
C SER A 18 29.77 7.25 11.85
N VAL A 19 30.15 7.83 13.00
CA VAL A 19 31.55 8.16 13.32
C VAL A 19 32.35 6.90 13.68
N ALA A 20 31.74 5.98 14.44
CA ALA A 20 32.42 4.78 14.91
C ALA A 20 31.44 3.61 15.14
N GLY A 21 31.79 2.43 14.64
CA GLY A 21 31.02 1.19 14.82
C GLY A 21 30.64 0.88 16.28
N PRO A 22 31.54 1.07 17.29
CA PRO A 22 31.18 0.88 18.70
C PRO A 22 30.04 1.77 19.20
N HIS A 23 29.93 3.02 18.73
CA HIS A 23 28.80 3.89 19.08
C HIS A 23 27.49 3.35 18.52
N ARG A 24 27.50 2.85 17.28
CA ARG A 24 26.33 2.23 16.65
C ARG A 24 25.83 1.05 17.50
N LYS A 25 26.72 0.12 17.85
CA LYS A 25 26.38 -1.05 18.69
C LYS A 25 25.84 -0.63 20.06
N PHE A 26 26.51 0.31 20.72
CA PHE A 26 26.07 0.84 22.01
C PHE A 26 24.66 1.46 21.93
N PHE A 27 24.41 2.33 20.95
CA PHE A 27 23.09 2.94 20.79
C PHE A 27 21.99 1.94 20.41
N ILE A 28 22.29 0.94 19.58
CA ILE A 28 21.36 -0.14 19.23
C ILE A 28 20.97 -0.92 20.49
N SER A 29 21.95 -1.33 21.29
CA SER A 29 21.72 -2.07 22.55
C SER A 29 20.92 -1.25 23.56
N GLU A 30 21.29 0.01 23.79
CA GLU A 30 20.58 0.90 24.72
C GLU A 30 19.14 1.20 24.27
N LEU A 31 18.92 1.49 22.97
CA LEU A 31 17.58 1.73 22.46
C LEU A 31 16.72 0.46 22.50
N ALA A 32 17.30 -0.72 22.27
CA ALA A 32 16.60 -1.99 22.42
C ALA A 32 16.20 -2.24 23.88
N SER A 33 17.12 -2.02 24.83
CA SER A 33 16.86 -2.11 26.27
C SER A 33 15.77 -1.14 26.72
N LEU A 34 15.82 0.11 26.24
CA LEU A 34 14.80 1.13 26.51
C LEU A 34 13.43 0.73 25.94
N ALA A 35 13.37 0.23 24.70
CA ALA A 35 12.12 -0.26 24.10
C ALA A 35 11.54 -1.43 24.91
N HIS A 36 12.39 -2.35 25.38
CA HIS A 36 11.97 -3.43 26.25
C HIS A 36 11.44 -2.91 27.60
N GLY A 37 12.13 -1.98 28.26
CA GLY A 37 11.68 -1.38 29.52
C GLY A 37 10.33 -0.66 29.39
N LEU A 38 10.12 0.06 28.28
CA LEU A 38 8.86 0.74 27.97
C LEU A 38 7.70 -0.22 27.66
N SER A 39 7.99 -1.46 27.28
CA SER A 39 6.97 -2.44 26.88
C SER A 39 5.96 -2.75 27.98
N SER A 40 6.40 -2.78 29.24
CA SER A 40 5.54 -3.03 30.41
C SER A 40 4.48 -1.91 30.60
N SER A 41 4.92 -0.66 30.53
CA SER A 41 4.04 0.51 30.57
C SER A 41 3.12 0.57 29.35
N ALA A 42 3.62 0.20 28.17
CA ALA A 42 2.86 0.14 26.94
C ALA A 42 1.75 -0.93 27.00
N VAL A 43 2.04 -2.09 27.56
CA VAL A 43 1.05 -3.16 27.84
C VAL A 43 -0.01 -2.67 28.82
N SER A 44 0.38 -2.03 29.92
CA SER A 44 -0.56 -1.47 30.90
C SER A 44 -1.49 -0.40 30.29
N GLU A 45 -0.95 0.44 29.41
CA GLU A 45 -1.74 1.43 28.66
C GLU A 45 -2.76 0.76 27.73
N LEU A 46 -2.37 -0.28 26.99
CA LEU A 46 -3.29 -1.03 26.11
C LEU A 46 -4.38 -1.76 26.91
N LEU A 47 -4.06 -2.35 28.06
CA LEU A 47 -5.04 -2.97 28.96
C LEU A 47 -6.04 -1.94 29.50
N THR A 48 -5.57 -0.74 29.83
CA THR A 48 -6.42 0.37 30.28
C THR A 48 -7.33 0.85 29.16
N LEU A 49 -6.81 1.06 27.94
CA LEU A 49 -7.62 1.39 26.77
C LEU A 49 -8.69 0.32 26.51
N GLN A 50 -8.31 -0.94 26.68
CA GLN A 50 -9.19 -2.08 26.49
C GLN A 50 -10.37 -2.08 27.49
N SER A 51 -10.08 -1.92 28.79
CA SER A 51 -11.08 -1.94 29.86
C SER A 51 -11.99 -0.72 29.83
N THR A 52 -11.47 0.42 29.39
CA THR A 52 -12.18 1.70 29.35
C THR A 52 -12.78 2.03 27.99
N HIS A 53 -12.78 1.06 27.06
CA HIS A 53 -13.37 1.22 25.74
C HIS A 53 -12.81 2.40 24.92
N MET A 54 -11.49 2.59 24.95
CA MET A 54 -10.73 3.66 24.31
C MET A 54 -10.96 5.07 24.91
N LEU A 55 -11.72 5.19 25.99
CA LEU A 55 -12.06 6.49 26.61
C LEU A 55 -11.22 6.81 27.85
N GLY A 56 -10.62 5.81 28.49
CA GLY A 56 -9.91 6.01 29.75
C GLY A 56 -8.41 6.07 29.55
N LEU A 57 -7.88 7.28 29.45
CA LEU A 57 -6.51 7.64 29.78
C LEU A 57 -6.49 9.10 30.26
N SER A 58 -5.60 9.43 31.21
CA SER A 58 -5.32 10.84 31.49
C SER A 58 -4.61 11.47 30.28
N ALA A 59 -4.69 12.78 30.12
CA ALA A 59 -4.06 13.52 29.02
C ALA A 59 -2.52 13.31 28.91
N GLY A 60 -1.88 12.67 29.90
CA GLY A 60 -0.43 12.43 29.97
C GLY A 60 0.04 11.02 29.60
N SER A 61 -0.81 10.07 29.22
CA SER A 61 -0.35 8.74 28.80
C SER A 61 0.35 8.80 27.44
N MET A 62 1.64 8.44 27.41
CA MET A 62 2.51 8.60 26.25
C MET A 62 3.26 7.31 25.89
N ALA A 63 2.92 6.15 26.45
CA ALA A 63 3.72 4.93 26.31
C ALA A 63 3.79 4.48 24.84
N GLY A 64 2.66 4.53 24.11
CA GLY A 64 2.64 4.22 22.67
C GLY A 64 3.51 5.16 21.83
N ALA A 65 3.49 6.45 22.15
CA ALA A 65 4.32 7.43 21.44
C ALA A 65 5.80 7.33 21.83
N ALA A 66 6.10 6.97 23.08
CA ALA A 66 7.46 6.75 23.56
C ALA A 66 8.08 5.53 22.86
N ILE A 67 7.38 4.40 22.83
CA ILE A 67 7.91 3.19 22.17
C ILE A 67 8.08 3.39 20.66
N LEU A 68 7.14 4.08 19.99
CA LEU A 68 7.27 4.43 18.58
C LEU A 68 8.54 5.24 18.31
N ARG A 69 8.80 6.28 19.10
CA ARG A 69 9.97 7.15 18.93
C ARG A 69 11.29 6.38 19.14
N VAL A 70 11.35 5.52 20.15
CA VAL A 70 12.52 4.67 20.41
C VAL A 70 12.77 3.72 19.24
N LEU A 71 11.72 3.05 18.75
CA LEU A 71 11.84 2.12 17.61
C LEU A 71 12.15 2.84 16.29
N GLN A 72 11.63 4.05 16.08
CA GLN A 72 12.02 4.89 14.94
C GLN A 72 13.50 5.29 15.02
N ALA A 73 13.99 5.72 16.19
CA ALA A 73 15.41 6.03 16.37
C ALA A 73 16.28 4.79 16.09
N LEU A 74 15.93 3.64 16.66
CA LEU A 74 16.62 2.36 16.42
C LEU A 74 16.65 2.01 14.92
N SER A 75 15.51 2.14 14.24
CA SER A 75 15.34 1.92 12.80
C SER A 75 16.24 2.83 11.94
N THR A 76 16.52 4.06 12.37
CA THR A 76 17.45 4.94 11.63
C THR A 76 18.91 4.54 11.75
N LEU A 77 19.31 3.90 12.85
CA LEU A 77 20.69 3.47 13.08
C LEU A 77 21.06 2.25 12.25
N THR A 78 20.11 1.35 12.03
CA THR A 78 20.32 0.11 11.26
C THR A 78 20.31 0.35 9.74
N LEU A 79 19.97 1.56 9.27
CA LEU A 79 20.05 1.95 7.85
C LEU A 79 21.47 2.37 7.42
N VAL A 80 22.34 2.73 8.37
CA VAL A 80 23.67 3.28 8.07
C VAL A 80 24.59 2.23 7.44
N SER A 81 24.29 0.94 7.59
CA SER A 81 25.10 -0.19 7.10
C SER A 81 25.07 -0.38 5.58
N SER A 82 24.04 0.11 4.86
CA SER A 82 23.91 -0.22 3.43
C SER A 82 24.72 0.64 2.46
N ASP A 83 25.46 1.66 2.93
CA ASP A 83 26.10 2.67 2.07
C ASP A 83 27.64 2.60 2.06
N GLY A 84 28.25 1.56 2.64
CA GLY A 84 29.71 1.42 2.77
C GLY A 84 30.28 0.20 2.05
N LYS A 85 31.06 0.42 0.98
CA LYS A 85 32.05 -0.56 0.51
C LYS A 85 33.10 -0.79 1.62
N ASN A 86 33.22 -2.03 2.14
CA ASN A 86 34.47 -2.79 2.28
C ASN A 86 34.27 -4.04 3.17
N GLY A 87 35.01 -5.10 2.86
CA GLY A 87 34.72 -6.50 3.23
C GLY A 87 35.09 -6.94 4.65
N GLU A 88 34.91 -6.10 5.67
CA GLU A 88 35.16 -6.48 7.08
C GLU A 88 33.91 -6.35 7.99
N GLU A 89 32.77 -5.90 7.46
CA GLU A 89 31.60 -5.51 8.27
C GLU A 89 30.58 -6.64 8.59
N ASN A 90 30.87 -7.89 8.25
CA ASN A 90 29.89 -8.98 8.32
C ASN A 90 29.54 -9.41 9.78
N GLU A 91 30.48 -9.30 10.73
CA GLU A 91 30.20 -9.66 12.14
C GLU A 91 29.37 -8.59 12.87
N GLY A 92 29.49 -7.33 12.48
CA GLY A 92 28.74 -6.23 13.09
C GLY A 92 27.25 -6.24 12.72
N GLU A 93 26.93 -6.59 11.47
CA GLU A 93 25.54 -6.68 11.01
C GLU A 93 24.78 -7.86 11.62
N GLN A 94 25.47 -8.98 11.84
CA GLN A 94 24.89 -10.18 12.47
C GLN A 94 24.52 -9.93 13.94
N ASP A 95 25.34 -9.16 14.66
CA ASP A 95 25.13 -8.77 16.06
C ASP A 95 23.96 -7.78 16.20
N ASP A 96 23.89 -6.78 15.31
CA ASP A 96 22.78 -5.83 15.20
C ASP A 96 21.44 -6.57 14.91
N GLN A 97 21.47 -7.57 14.02
CA GLN A 97 20.31 -8.40 13.70
C GLN A 97 19.86 -9.29 14.86
N THR A 98 20.82 -9.87 15.60
CA THR A 98 20.53 -10.70 16.78
C THR A 98 19.82 -9.86 17.85
N THR A 99 20.31 -8.66 18.11
CA THR A 99 19.69 -7.71 19.03
C THR A 99 18.24 -7.37 18.64
N LEU A 100 17.97 -7.15 17.35
CA LEU A 100 16.60 -6.89 16.86
C LEU A 100 15.66 -8.10 17.00
N LEU A 101 16.18 -9.32 16.78
CA LEU A 101 15.41 -10.54 16.94
C LEU A 101 15.04 -10.78 18.41
N GLU A 102 16.00 -10.60 19.32
CA GLU A 102 15.78 -10.66 20.77
C GLU A 102 14.77 -9.61 21.22
N LEU A 103 14.91 -8.37 20.74
CA LEU A 103 13.94 -7.31 21.01
C LEU A 103 12.54 -7.68 20.52
N ASN A 104 12.42 -8.21 19.29
CA ASN A 104 11.13 -8.63 18.76
C ASN A 104 10.50 -9.75 19.57
N GLN A 105 11.30 -10.68 20.10
CA GLN A 105 10.83 -11.70 21.02
C GLN A 105 10.35 -11.09 22.34
N ALA A 106 11.11 -10.14 22.89
CA ALA A 106 10.78 -9.45 24.12
C ALA A 106 9.51 -8.58 24.01
N LEU A 107 9.20 -8.07 22.82
CA LEU A 107 8.00 -7.28 22.54
C LEU A 107 6.78 -8.12 22.13
N GLN A 108 6.86 -9.46 22.06
CA GLN A 108 5.73 -10.30 21.64
C GLN A 108 4.48 -10.09 22.51
N GLN A 109 4.63 -9.94 23.83
CA GLN A 109 3.49 -9.69 24.71
C GLN A 109 2.79 -8.37 24.38
N LEU A 110 3.56 -7.33 24.05
CA LEU A 110 3.01 -6.03 23.64
C LEU A 110 2.19 -6.17 22.35
N TRP A 111 2.70 -6.90 21.37
CA TRP A 111 2.01 -7.13 20.10
C TRP A 111 0.76 -7.98 20.26
N GLN A 112 0.77 -8.93 21.20
CA GLN A 112 -0.40 -9.73 21.55
C GLN A 112 -1.49 -8.85 22.16
N GLU A 113 -1.16 -8.02 23.14
CA GLU A 113 -2.12 -7.10 23.75
C GLU A 113 -2.66 -6.07 22.75
N LEU A 114 -1.80 -5.54 21.87
CA LEU A 114 -2.22 -4.67 20.78
C LEU A 114 -3.25 -5.38 19.88
N SER A 115 -2.97 -6.62 19.51
CA SER A 115 -3.85 -7.43 18.67
C SER A 115 -5.20 -7.70 19.33
N VAL A 116 -5.23 -8.01 20.64
CA VAL A 116 -6.48 -8.19 21.39
C VAL A 116 -7.26 -6.87 21.48
N CYS A 117 -6.56 -5.76 21.74
CA CYS A 117 -7.14 -4.43 21.84
C CYS A 117 -7.80 -3.97 20.53
N ILE A 118 -7.13 -4.18 19.40
CA ILE A 118 -7.68 -3.92 18.06
C ILE A 118 -8.89 -4.82 17.79
N SER A 119 -8.81 -6.12 18.10
CA SER A 119 -9.92 -7.06 17.87
C SER A 119 -11.20 -6.62 18.61
N LYS A 120 -11.07 -6.13 19.86
CA LYS A 120 -12.18 -5.57 20.65
C LYS A 120 -12.70 -4.24 20.10
N THR A 121 -11.88 -3.49 19.40
CA THR A 121 -12.27 -2.23 18.74
C THR A 121 -13.02 -2.52 17.43
N GLU A 122 -12.55 -3.49 16.64
CA GLU A 122 -13.17 -3.88 15.37
C GLU A 122 -14.53 -4.59 15.55
N SER A 123 -14.70 -5.36 16.63
CA SER A 123 -15.99 -6.00 16.94
C SER A 123 -17.10 -4.97 17.13
N LYS A 124 -16.78 -3.82 17.75
CA LYS A 124 -17.71 -2.69 17.89
C LYS A 124 -18.00 -2.00 16.58
N LEU A 125 -16.98 -1.83 15.73
CA LEU A 125 -17.14 -1.23 14.41
C LEU A 125 -18.07 -2.06 13.51
N GLY A 126 -18.06 -3.40 13.67
CA GLY A 126 -18.98 -4.30 12.96
C GLY A 126 -20.45 -4.14 13.35
N GLN A 127 -20.73 -3.79 14.61
CA GLN A 127 -22.11 -3.61 15.12
C GLN A 127 -22.72 -2.26 14.73
N SER A 128 -21.91 -1.22 14.52
CA SER A 128 -22.38 0.08 14.01
C SER A 128 -22.75 0.07 12.53
N SER A 129 -22.24 -0.88 11.74
CA SER A 129 -22.53 -1.02 10.30
C SER A 129 -23.79 -1.81 9.98
N SER A 130 -24.45 -2.46 10.95
CA SER A 130 -25.63 -3.30 10.72
C SER A 130 -26.98 -2.56 10.78
N LEU A 131 -26.99 -1.24 10.94
CA LEU A 131 -28.22 -0.42 10.94
C LEU A 131 -28.26 0.46 9.69
N SER A 132 -28.50 -0.12 8.51
CA SER A 132 -29.08 0.56 7.34
C SER A 132 -29.48 -0.45 6.25
N PRO A 133 -30.76 -0.82 6.13
CA PRO A 133 -31.33 -1.33 4.88
C PRO A 133 -32.24 -0.27 4.21
N LEU A 134 -32.23 -0.30 2.86
CA LEU A 134 -33.06 0.42 1.86
C LEU A 134 -32.61 1.85 1.47
N SER A 135 -32.68 2.30 0.20
CA SER A 135 -33.25 1.75 -1.04
C SER A 135 -32.65 2.47 -2.28
N SER A 136 -32.74 1.82 -3.43
CA SER A 136 -32.38 2.31 -4.77
C SER A 136 -33.43 3.24 -5.38
N THR A 137 -33.06 4.40 -5.94
CA THR A 137 -33.50 4.90 -7.27
C THR A 137 -32.81 6.22 -7.70
N ASP A 138 -32.24 6.17 -8.92
CA ASP A 138 -32.18 7.17 -10.00
C ASP A 138 -31.34 8.47 -10.02
N ALA A 139 -31.05 8.85 -11.27
CA ALA A 139 -30.00 9.69 -11.84
C ALA A 139 -30.06 11.22 -11.61
N GLY A 140 -28.89 11.87 -11.75
CA GLY A 140 -28.77 13.32 -11.97
C GLY A 140 -27.42 13.89 -11.55
N ASP A 141 -26.77 14.61 -12.46
CA ASP A 141 -25.51 15.35 -12.33
C ASP A 141 -25.29 16.05 -10.98
N HIS A 142 -24.05 16.01 -10.46
CA HIS A 142 -23.33 17.19 -9.98
C HIS A 142 -21.84 16.84 -9.72
N VAL A 143 -20.96 17.67 -10.29
CA VAL A 143 -19.51 17.68 -10.08
C VAL A 143 -19.22 17.96 -8.61
N GLY A 144 -18.64 16.97 -7.92
CA GLY A 144 -18.26 17.07 -6.52
C GLY A 144 -18.08 15.68 -5.95
N GLY A 145 -16.94 15.04 -6.23
CA GLY A 145 -16.60 13.72 -5.72
C GLY A 145 -16.40 13.74 -4.21
N ALA A 146 -17.50 13.83 -3.45
CA ALA A 146 -17.55 13.46 -2.05
C ALA A 146 -17.29 11.95 -2.01
N SER A 147 -16.06 11.57 -1.63
CA SER A 147 -15.76 10.22 -1.18
C SER A 147 -16.89 9.78 -0.27
N ALA A 148 -17.56 8.67 -0.58
CA ALA A 148 -18.49 8.02 0.33
C ALA A 148 -17.82 8.00 1.71
N LEU A 149 -18.33 8.84 2.62
CA LEU A 149 -17.73 9.08 3.93
C LEU A 149 -17.76 7.75 4.66
N SER A 150 -16.62 7.07 4.67
CA SER A 150 -16.44 5.87 5.47
C SER A 150 -16.82 6.19 6.91
N PRO A 151 -17.49 5.29 7.63
CA PRO A 151 -17.91 5.56 8.99
C PRO A 151 -16.70 6.06 9.80
N PRO A 152 -16.85 7.16 10.55
CA PRO A 152 -15.76 7.70 11.35
C PRO A 152 -15.28 6.62 12.32
N LEU A 153 -13.96 6.55 12.51
CA LEU A 153 -13.40 5.63 13.50
C LEU A 153 -13.97 5.98 14.89
N PRO A 154 -14.22 4.98 15.76
CA PRO A 154 -14.70 5.22 17.11
C PRO A 154 -13.81 6.23 17.86
N PRO A 155 -14.38 7.06 18.75
CA PRO A 155 -13.58 7.96 19.58
C PRO A 155 -12.47 7.21 20.34
N GLY A 156 -11.28 7.80 20.38
CA GLY A 156 -10.13 7.21 21.06
C GLY A 156 -9.36 6.16 20.26
N THR A 157 -9.88 5.64 19.14
CA THR A 157 -9.15 4.66 18.30
C THR A 157 -7.79 5.17 17.82
N GLN A 158 -7.64 6.49 17.61
CA GLN A 158 -6.35 7.13 17.28
C GLN A 158 -5.24 6.87 18.31
N ARG A 159 -5.57 6.51 19.55
CA ARG A 159 -4.60 6.11 20.59
C ARG A 159 -3.85 4.82 20.26
N LEU A 160 -4.41 3.97 19.40
CA LEU A 160 -3.77 2.72 18.95
C LEU A 160 -2.72 2.96 17.86
N LEU A 161 -2.83 4.08 17.13
CA LEU A 161 -1.98 4.34 15.97
C LEU A 161 -0.48 4.31 16.30
N PRO A 162 0.02 4.95 17.38
CA PRO A 162 1.44 4.88 17.71
C PRO A 162 1.96 3.45 17.96
N PHE A 163 1.14 2.57 18.54
CA PHE A 163 1.49 1.16 18.75
C PHE A 163 1.52 0.37 17.44
N ILE A 164 0.58 0.65 16.54
CA ILE A 164 0.54 0.04 15.20
C ILE A 164 1.77 0.49 14.41
N GLU A 165 2.05 1.79 14.38
CA GLU A 165 3.25 2.32 13.71
C GLU A 165 4.53 1.71 14.29
N ALA A 166 4.61 1.56 15.62
CA ALA A 166 5.75 0.93 16.30
C ALA A 166 5.97 -0.52 15.84
N PHE A 167 4.89 -1.30 15.76
CA PHE A 167 4.93 -2.67 15.25
C PHE A 167 5.41 -2.73 13.78
N PHE A 168 4.88 -1.87 12.91
CA PHE A 168 5.26 -1.85 11.50
C PHE A 168 6.71 -1.42 11.28
N VAL A 169 7.19 -0.40 12.01
CA VAL A 169 8.58 0.06 11.95
C VAL A 169 9.55 -1.06 12.34
N LEU A 170 9.25 -1.80 13.41
CA LEU A 170 10.07 -2.94 13.81
C LEU A 170 10.04 -4.07 12.76
N CYS A 171 8.84 -4.41 12.25
CA CYS A 171 8.69 -5.43 11.22
C CYS A 171 9.44 -5.08 9.93
N GLU A 172 9.47 -3.81 9.54
CA GLU A 172 10.19 -3.36 8.33
C GLU A 172 11.69 -3.60 8.45
N LYS A 173 12.26 -3.41 9.65
CA LYS A 173 13.68 -3.67 9.92
C LYS A 173 14.02 -5.15 9.98
N LEU A 174 13.17 -5.96 10.58
CA LEU A 174 13.34 -7.41 10.53
C LEU A 174 13.27 -7.95 9.09
N GLN A 175 12.46 -7.34 8.20
CA GLN A 175 12.33 -7.74 6.79
C GLN A 175 13.46 -7.26 5.89
N SER A 176 14.04 -6.09 6.16
CA SER A 176 15.13 -5.54 5.32
C SER A 176 16.38 -6.43 5.37
N ASN A 177 16.54 -7.18 6.48
CA ASN A 177 17.74 -7.98 6.77
C ASN A 177 17.48 -9.50 6.72
N SER A 178 16.26 -9.96 6.41
CA SER A 178 15.96 -11.40 6.34
C SER A 178 15.11 -11.79 5.11
N ALA A 179 15.58 -12.79 4.36
CA ALA A 179 14.84 -13.44 3.26
C ALA A 179 13.59 -14.23 3.75
N ILE A 180 13.38 -14.31 5.07
CA ILE A 180 12.47 -15.24 5.75
C ILE A 180 10.98 -14.90 5.52
N ILE A 181 10.65 -13.69 5.06
CA ILE A 181 9.24 -13.26 4.84
C ILE A 181 8.83 -13.23 3.36
N GLN A 182 9.74 -13.45 2.39
CA GLN A 182 9.31 -13.63 0.99
C GLN A 182 8.34 -14.82 0.84
N GLN A 183 8.50 -15.89 1.63
CA GLN A 183 7.58 -17.03 1.60
C GLN A 183 6.19 -16.71 2.22
N ASP A 184 6.13 -15.93 3.30
CA ASP A 184 4.85 -15.62 3.98
C ASP A 184 4.03 -14.55 3.23
N VAL A 185 4.68 -13.56 2.62
CA VAL A 185 4.00 -12.60 1.72
C VAL A 185 3.50 -13.31 0.46
N ASN A 186 4.31 -14.24 -0.09
CA ASN A 186 3.90 -15.09 -1.21
C ASN A 186 2.71 -16.00 -0.87
N ASN A 187 2.58 -16.47 0.37
CA ASN A 187 1.44 -17.26 0.80
C ASN A 187 0.13 -16.43 0.82
N VAL A 188 0.19 -15.15 1.22
CA VAL A 188 -0.96 -14.22 1.12
C VAL A 188 -1.28 -13.94 -0.36
N THR A 189 -0.28 -13.77 -1.22
CA THR A 189 -0.50 -13.57 -2.66
C THR A 189 -0.99 -14.82 -3.41
N ALA A 190 -0.62 -16.03 -2.98
CA ALA A 190 -1.00 -17.27 -3.63
C ALA A 190 -2.40 -17.81 -3.21
N ARG A 191 -2.86 -17.54 -1.98
CA ARG A 191 -4.08 -18.16 -1.42
C ARG A 191 -5.36 -17.93 -2.24
N GLU A 192 -5.55 -16.74 -2.83
CA GLU A 192 -6.75 -16.42 -3.64
C GLU A 192 -6.66 -16.82 -5.13
N VAL A 193 -5.44 -17.03 -5.67
CA VAL A 193 -5.30 -17.55 -7.05
C VAL A 193 -5.93 -18.94 -7.15
N LYS A 194 -5.92 -19.68 -6.03
CA LYS A 194 -6.55 -21.00 -5.90
C LYS A 194 -8.07 -20.96 -5.70
N GLU A 195 -8.63 -19.86 -5.18
CA GLU A 195 -10.08 -19.70 -5.02
C GLU A 195 -10.78 -19.13 -6.27
N SER A 196 -10.01 -18.49 -7.16
CA SER A 196 -10.53 -17.99 -8.45
C SER A 196 -10.48 -19.05 -9.58
N ALA A 197 -9.73 -20.13 -9.37
CA ALA A 197 -9.65 -21.25 -10.30
C ALA A 197 -10.64 -22.34 -9.90
N GLY A 198 -11.90 -22.19 -10.33
CA GLY A 198 -12.85 -23.30 -10.31
C GLY A 198 -12.39 -24.41 -11.27
N SER A 199 -11.77 -25.46 -10.75
CA SER A 199 -11.77 -26.78 -11.40
C SER A 199 -11.43 -27.89 -10.40
N SER A 200 -12.27 -28.92 -10.42
CA SER A 200 -12.22 -30.15 -9.63
C SER A 200 -11.03 -31.03 -9.98
N VAL A 201 -10.01 -31.15 -9.12
CA VAL A 201 -9.14 -32.34 -9.01
C VAL A 201 -8.62 -32.48 -7.57
N ALA A 202 -8.69 -33.69 -7.02
CA ALA A 202 -8.28 -34.10 -5.67
C ALA A 202 -6.77 -33.88 -5.36
N PRO A 203 -6.37 -33.78 -4.07
CA PRO A 203 -4.98 -33.50 -3.70
C PRO A 203 -4.09 -34.76 -3.81
N PRO A 204 -2.80 -34.65 -4.20
CA PRO A 204 -1.85 -35.72 -4.01
C PRO A 204 -1.22 -35.65 -2.60
N THR A 205 -1.29 -36.78 -1.92
CA THR A 205 -0.61 -37.13 -0.68
C THR A 205 0.87 -37.43 -0.95
N LYS A 206 1.81 -36.84 -0.19
CA LYS A 206 2.94 -37.54 0.50
C LYS A 206 3.95 -36.59 1.19
N CYS A 207 3.88 -36.66 2.52
CA CYS A 207 4.93 -36.84 3.54
C CYS A 207 6.43 -36.70 3.20
N GLY A 208 7.17 -36.00 4.09
CA GLY A 208 8.54 -36.37 4.48
C GLY A 208 9.52 -35.20 4.71
N GLY A 209 9.75 -34.81 5.98
CA GLY A 209 10.87 -33.94 6.36
C GLY A 209 10.62 -33.10 7.61
N ALA A 210 10.78 -33.68 8.80
CA ALA A 210 10.66 -33.00 10.08
C ALA A 210 11.83 -32.03 10.32
N THR A 211 11.56 -30.82 10.82
CA THR A 211 12.21 -30.24 12.02
C THR A 211 11.62 -28.86 12.36
N GLN A 212 11.52 -28.63 13.67
CA GLN A 212 11.00 -27.45 14.38
C GLN A 212 9.47 -27.30 14.43
N LYS A 213 8.90 -27.85 15.51
CA LYS A 213 7.71 -27.32 16.18
C LYS A 213 7.93 -25.81 16.42
N ARG A 214 7.41 -24.98 15.53
CA ARG A 214 7.48 -23.51 15.64
C ARG A 214 6.41 -23.06 16.64
N HIS A 215 6.79 -22.27 17.64
CA HIS A 215 5.88 -21.74 18.67
C HIS A 215 4.60 -21.15 18.06
N ASP A 216 3.45 -21.73 18.40
CA ASP A 216 2.11 -21.42 17.85
C ASP A 216 1.58 -20.02 18.26
N GLY A 217 2.30 -19.29 19.13
CA GLY A 217 1.89 -17.98 19.69
C GLY A 217 2.60 -16.74 19.14
N THR A 218 3.54 -16.88 18.20
CA THR A 218 4.31 -15.71 17.70
C THR A 218 3.49 -14.89 16.71
N ILE A 219 3.41 -13.58 16.94
CA ILE A 219 2.73 -12.65 16.03
C ILE A 219 3.70 -12.23 14.93
N THR A 220 3.36 -12.58 13.69
CA THR A 220 4.09 -12.15 12.49
C THR A 220 3.38 -10.97 11.83
N PHE A 221 4.13 -10.20 11.04
CA PHE A 221 3.58 -9.10 10.23
C PHE A 221 2.35 -9.53 9.42
N ALA A 222 2.46 -10.62 8.64
CA ALA A 222 1.38 -11.08 7.77
C ALA A 222 0.12 -11.45 8.57
N ARG A 223 0.27 -12.21 9.67
CA ARG A 223 -0.86 -12.60 10.53
C ARG A 223 -1.51 -11.40 11.20
N PHE A 224 -0.72 -10.45 11.70
CA PHE A 224 -1.22 -9.24 12.34
C PHE A 224 -1.97 -8.35 11.34
N ALA A 225 -1.36 -8.07 10.19
CA ALA A 225 -1.91 -7.15 9.21
C ALA A 225 -3.14 -7.73 8.48
N ASP A 226 -3.19 -9.05 8.27
CA ASP A 226 -4.38 -9.73 7.76
C ASP A 226 -5.53 -9.71 8.78
N LYS A 227 -5.26 -10.06 10.05
CA LYS A 227 -6.26 -10.06 11.12
C LYS A 227 -6.90 -8.68 11.33
N HIS A 228 -6.10 -7.62 11.29
CA HIS A 228 -6.51 -6.24 11.60
C HIS A 228 -6.68 -5.37 10.36
N ARG A 229 -6.91 -6.00 9.19
CA ARG A 229 -7.00 -5.34 7.89
C ARG A 229 -8.00 -4.18 7.89
N ARG A 230 -9.14 -4.34 8.58
CA ARG A 230 -10.22 -3.34 8.60
C ARG A 230 -9.77 -2.05 9.25
N LEU A 231 -9.22 -2.12 10.46
CA LEU A 231 -8.74 -0.93 11.17
C LEU A 231 -7.57 -0.28 10.45
N LEU A 232 -6.63 -1.08 9.93
CA LEU A 232 -5.48 -0.57 9.15
C LEU A 232 -5.94 0.22 7.93
N ASN A 233 -6.89 -0.30 7.14
CA ASN A 233 -7.42 0.41 5.98
C ASN A 233 -8.21 1.66 6.35
N ALA A 234 -8.92 1.66 7.49
CA ALA A 234 -9.59 2.84 7.99
C ALA A 234 -8.59 3.96 8.36
N PHE A 235 -7.46 3.63 9.00
CA PHE A 235 -6.39 4.59 9.27
C PHE A 235 -5.76 5.12 7.98
N ILE A 236 -5.44 4.25 7.02
CA ILE A 236 -4.88 4.65 5.72
C ILE A 236 -5.84 5.59 4.98
N ARG A 237 -7.15 5.33 5.05
CA ARG A 237 -8.17 6.17 4.41
C ARG A 237 -8.23 7.56 5.05
N GLN A 238 -8.12 7.65 6.38
CA GLN A 238 -8.10 8.94 7.09
C GLN A 238 -6.77 9.69 6.94
N ASN A 239 -5.65 8.97 6.85
CA ASN A 239 -4.32 9.53 6.71
C ASN A 239 -3.50 8.74 5.67
N PRO A 240 -3.64 9.07 4.37
CA PRO A 240 -2.93 8.37 3.30
C PRO A 240 -1.40 8.45 3.41
N GLY A 241 -0.87 9.47 4.09
CA GLY A 241 0.57 9.66 4.31
C GLY A 241 1.21 8.55 5.13
N LEU A 242 0.42 7.72 5.84
CA LEU A 242 0.93 6.53 6.54
C LEU A 242 1.63 5.54 5.59
N LEU A 243 1.14 5.41 4.35
CA LEU A 243 1.73 4.52 3.34
C LEU A 243 3.12 4.98 2.85
N GLU A 244 3.47 6.25 3.05
CA GLU A 244 4.78 6.80 2.69
C GLU A 244 5.72 6.86 3.91
N LYS A 245 5.23 6.51 5.11
CA LYS A 245 5.93 6.63 6.37
C LYS A 245 5.93 5.29 7.12
N SER A 246 5.32 5.24 8.30
CA SER A 246 5.37 4.13 9.25
C SER A 246 4.66 2.86 8.80
N LEU A 247 3.72 2.92 7.84
CA LEU A 247 3.04 1.75 7.29
C LEU A 247 3.54 1.38 5.88
N SER A 248 4.68 1.92 5.42
CA SER A 248 5.30 1.62 4.11
C SER A 248 5.37 0.13 3.81
N LEU A 249 5.62 -0.68 4.84
CA LEU A 249 5.74 -2.13 4.76
C LEU A 249 4.52 -2.81 4.12
N ILE A 250 3.32 -2.28 4.32
CA ILE A 250 2.09 -2.84 3.75
C ILE A 250 2.06 -2.77 2.22
N LEU A 251 2.81 -1.85 1.61
CA LEU A 251 2.96 -1.77 0.16
C LEU A 251 3.69 -2.99 -0.42
N LYS A 252 4.48 -3.72 0.39
CA LYS A 252 5.07 -5.01 -0.01
C LYS A 252 4.05 -6.15 -0.01
N ALA A 253 2.86 -5.94 0.59
CA ALA A 253 1.74 -6.88 0.58
C ALA A 253 0.45 -6.18 0.10
N PRO A 254 0.35 -5.76 -1.19
CA PRO A 254 -0.76 -4.95 -1.70
C PRO A 254 -2.15 -5.55 -1.53
N LYS A 255 -2.22 -6.87 -1.33
CA LYS A 255 -3.47 -7.57 -1.02
C LYS A 255 -4.12 -7.05 0.25
N LEU A 256 -3.34 -6.70 1.27
CA LEU A 256 -3.83 -6.20 2.56
C LEU A 256 -4.41 -4.78 2.49
N ILE A 257 -4.28 -4.10 1.34
CA ILE A 257 -4.77 -2.75 1.12
C ILE A 257 -6.06 -2.81 0.28
N ASP A 258 -7.08 -2.13 0.76
CA ASP A 258 -8.37 -1.99 0.08
C ASP A 258 -8.22 -1.21 -1.23
N PHE A 259 -9.11 -1.49 -2.17
CA PHE A 259 -9.02 -0.96 -3.53
C PHE A 259 -9.01 0.57 -3.58
N ASP A 260 -9.83 1.22 -2.76
CA ASP A 260 -9.93 2.68 -2.72
C ASP A 260 -8.65 3.32 -2.17
N ASN A 261 -8.03 2.73 -1.15
CA ASN A 261 -6.73 3.15 -0.61
C ASN A 261 -5.62 2.96 -1.66
N LYS A 262 -5.58 1.82 -2.36
CA LYS A 262 -4.66 1.59 -3.49
C LYS A 262 -4.83 2.64 -4.59
N ARG A 263 -6.08 2.93 -4.96
CA ARG A 263 -6.42 3.94 -5.97
C ARG A 263 -6.01 5.34 -5.54
N ALA A 264 -6.25 5.72 -4.28
CA ALA A 264 -5.85 7.01 -3.73
C ALA A 264 -4.33 7.16 -3.71
N TYR A 265 -3.61 6.13 -3.24
CA TYR A 265 -2.14 6.11 -3.24
C TYR A 265 -1.56 6.21 -4.66
N PHE A 266 -2.07 5.41 -5.60
CA PHE A 266 -1.65 5.46 -7.00
C PHE A 266 -1.86 6.86 -7.60
N ARG A 267 -3.05 7.44 -7.44
CA ARG A 267 -3.34 8.80 -7.95
C ARG A 267 -2.46 9.86 -7.31
N SER A 268 -2.14 9.75 -6.02
CA SER A 268 -1.21 10.65 -5.33
C SER A 268 0.18 10.58 -5.97
N ARG A 269 0.70 9.37 -6.21
CA ARG A 269 2.01 9.18 -6.85
C ARG A 269 2.06 9.73 -8.28
N ILE A 270 1.02 9.50 -9.08
CA ILE A 270 0.93 10.06 -10.43
C ILE A 270 0.89 11.59 -10.39
N ARG A 271 0.15 12.18 -9.46
CA ARG A 271 0.09 13.63 -9.28
C ARG A 271 1.45 14.22 -8.89
N GLN A 272 2.10 13.64 -7.89
CA GLN A 272 3.45 14.05 -7.46
C GLN A 272 4.42 14.01 -8.65
N GLN A 273 4.40 12.95 -9.46
CA GLN A 273 5.26 12.85 -10.66
C GLN A 273 4.95 13.94 -11.70
N HIS A 274 3.68 14.26 -11.90
CA HIS A 274 3.24 15.30 -12.84
C HIS A 274 3.61 16.71 -12.37
N GLU A 275 3.50 17.00 -11.07
CA GLU A 275 3.90 18.28 -10.48
C GLU A 275 5.41 18.53 -10.62
N GLN A 276 6.23 17.47 -10.52
CA GLN A 276 7.69 17.58 -10.72
C GLN A 276 8.08 17.73 -12.20
N HIS A 277 7.26 17.23 -13.12
CA HIS A 277 7.53 17.25 -14.57
C HIS A 277 6.29 17.69 -15.35
N PRO A 278 5.95 18.99 -15.32
CA PRO A 278 4.78 19.49 -16.01
C PRO A 278 4.90 19.24 -17.52
N SER A 279 3.85 18.68 -18.10
CA SER A 279 3.79 18.33 -19.52
C SER A 279 2.86 19.30 -20.25
N ALA A 280 3.26 19.73 -21.47
CA ALA A 280 2.46 20.64 -22.27
C ALA A 280 1.08 20.04 -22.61
N PRO A 281 0.01 20.85 -22.73
CA PRO A 281 -1.29 20.35 -23.18
C PRO A 281 -1.18 19.69 -24.56
N LEU A 282 -1.87 18.56 -24.72
CA LEU A 282 -1.89 17.77 -25.94
C LEU A 282 -3.22 17.98 -26.66
N ARG A 283 -3.20 18.46 -27.89
CA ARG A 283 -4.41 18.64 -28.71
C ARG A 283 -4.42 17.67 -29.88
N ILE A 284 -5.57 17.03 -30.11
CA ILE A 284 -5.81 16.23 -31.31
C ILE A 284 -7.08 16.70 -32.03
N SER A 285 -7.10 16.52 -33.35
CA SER A 285 -8.22 16.89 -34.21
C SER A 285 -8.62 15.69 -35.06
N VAL A 286 -9.78 15.09 -34.80
CA VAL A 286 -10.17 13.79 -35.37
C VAL A 286 -11.52 13.87 -36.06
N ARG A 287 -11.73 13.06 -37.10
CA ARG A 287 -13.05 12.87 -37.72
C ARG A 287 -13.75 11.70 -37.01
N ARG A 288 -15.03 11.84 -36.67
CA ARG A 288 -15.79 10.78 -35.99
C ARG A 288 -15.73 9.44 -36.74
N ALA A 289 -15.87 9.48 -38.06
CA ALA A 289 -15.85 8.30 -38.92
C ALA A 289 -14.48 7.60 -39.00
N TYR A 290 -13.39 8.27 -38.62
CA TYR A 290 -12.01 7.78 -38.68
C TYR A 290 -11.29 7.96 -37.34
N VAL A 291 -12.04 7.84 -36.23
CA VAL A 291 -11.52 8.17 -34.90
C VAL A 291 -10.31 7.31 -34.52
N LEU A 292 -10.26 6.05 -34.95
CA LEU A 292 -9.13 5.16 -34.68
C LEU A 292 -7.89 5.59 -35.47
N GLU A 293 -8.02 5.75 -36.78
CA GLU A 293 -6.93 6.08 -37.69
C GLU A 293 -6.36 7.48 -37.42
N ASP A 294 -7.23 8.48 -37.24
CA ASP A 294 -6.82 9.86 -36.98
C ASP A 294 -6.10 9.98 -35.62
N SER A 295 -6.59 9.26 -34.60
CA SER A 295 -5.95 9.23 -33.28
C SER A 295 -4.60 8.51 -33.33
N TYR A 296 -4.55 7.34 -34.00
CA TYR A 296 -3.32 6.57 -34.18
C TYR A 296 -2.24 7.43 -34.86
N ASN A 297 -2.57 8.09 -35.97
CA ASN A 297 -1.62 8.91 -36.72
C ASN A 297 -1.08 10.09 -35.90
N GLN A 298 -1.91 10.71 -35.06
CA GLN A 298 -1.50 11.87 -34.25
C GLN A 298 -0.73 11.52 -32.97
N LEU A 299 -0.97 10.33 -32.41
CA LEU A 299 -0.45 9.94 -31.09
C LEU A 299 0.69 8.92 -31.16
N ARG A 300 0.77 8.06 -32.19
CA ARG A 300 1.72 6.92 -32.23
C ARG A 300 3.18 7.33 -32.11
N LEU A 301 3.57 8.46 -32.70
CA LEU A 301 4.95 8.97 -32.69
C LEU A 301 5.24 9.95 -31.55
N ARG A 302 4.23 10.33 -30.75
CA ARG A 302 4.45 11.25 -29.63
C ARG A 302 5.36 10.62 -28.58
N PRO A 303 6.30 11.35 -27.98
CA PRO A 303 7.01 10.89 -26.78
C PRO A 303 6.07 10.57 -25.62
N SER A 304 6.49 9.71 -24.70
CA SER A 304 5.68 9.35 -23.52
C SER A 304 5.44 10.52 -22.58
N GLN A 305 6.32 11.53 -22.55
CA GLN A 305 6.13 12.73 -21.72
C GLN A 305 5.00 13.61 -22.26
N ASP A 306 4.93 13.82 -23.58
CA ASP A 306 3.86 14.60 -24.21
C ASP A 306 2.46 14.02 -23.91
N LEU A 307 2.34 12.69 -23.84
CA LEU A 307 1.07 12.03 -23.52
C LEU A 307 0.61 12.22 -22.07
N LYS A 308 1.48 12.67 -21.16
CA LYS A 308 1.11 12.98 -19.77
C LYS A 308 0.50 14.37 -19.64
N GLY A 309 0.51 15.16 -20.71
CA GLY A 309 -0.18 16.45 -20.76
C GLY A 309 -1.70 16.31 -20.71
N ARG A 310 -2.39 17.40 -20.39
CA ARG A 310 -3.85 17.44 -20.48
C ARG A 310 -4.27 17.30 -21.95
N LEU A 311 -4.95 16.20 -22.28
CA LEU A 311 -5.53 15.97 -23.60
C LEU A 311 -6.73 16.92 -23.84
N THR A 312 -6.82 17.47 -25.05
CA THR A 312 -7.93 18.27 -25.56
C THR A 312 -8.31 17.73 -26.94
N VAL A 313 -9.57 17.38 -27.12
CA VAL A 313 -10.06 16.79 -28.38
C VAL A 313 -10.93 17.77 -29.14
N GLN A 314 -10.73 17.83 -30.46
CA GLN A 314 -11.61 18.52 -31.40
C GLN A 314 -12.13 17.52 -32.44
N PHE A 315 -13.45 17.51 -32.65
CA PHE A 315 -14.04 16.82 -33.79
C PHE A 315 -14.09 17.75 -35.00
N GLN A 316 -13.57 17.30 -36.13
CA GLN A 316 -13.48 18.12 -37.35
C GLN A 316 -14.87 18.42 -37.91
N GLY A 317 -15.12 19.70 -38.22
CA GLY A 317 -16.40 20.16 -38.75
C GLY A 317 -17.53 20.28 -37.71
N GLU A 318 -17.21 20.14 -36.43
CA GLU A 318 -18.17 20.24 -35.33
C GLU A 318 -17.89 21.44 -34.43
N GLU A 319 -18.96 22.09 -33.97
CA GLU A 319 -18.86 23.16 -32.98
C GLU A 319 -18.69 22.59 -31.58
N GLY A 320 -17.71 23.08 -30.82
CA GLY A 320 -17.51 22.69 -29.43
C GLY A 320 -16.12 23.03 -28.89
N ILE A 321 -16.08 23.47 -27.64
CA ILE A 321 -14.84 23.66 -26.87
C ILE A 321 -14.76 22.56 -25.83
N ASP A 322 -13.64 21.84 -25.79
CA ASP A 322 -13.47 20.73 -24.87
C ASP A 322 -13.18 21.19 -23.44
N ALA A 323 -14.24 21.31 -22.66
CA ALA A 323 -14.17 21.44 -21.20
C ALA A 323 -14.04 20.08 -20.47
N GLY A 324 -13.78 18.98 -21.22
CA GLY A 324 -13.68 17.59 -20.75
C GLY A 324 -14.74 16.68 -21.38
N GLY A 325 -15.83 17.24 -21.92
CA GLY A 325 -16.91 16.49 -22.55
C GLY A 325 -16.48 15.79 -23.85
N LEU A 326 -15.78 16.50 -24.73
CA LEU A 326 -15.32 15.94 -26.01
C LEU A 326 -14.21 14.90 -25.80
N THR A 327 -13.31 15.14 -24.83
CA THR A 327 -12.32 14.11 -24.44
C THR A 327 -13.01 12.84 -23.92
N ARG A 328 -14.04 12.95 -23.07
CA ARG A 328 -14.78 11.78 -22.56
C ARG A 328 -15.47 11.01 -23.69
N GLU A 329 -16.10 11.73 -24.61
CA GLU A 329 -16.74 11.15 -25.79
C GLU A 329 -15.72 10.45 -26.69
N TRP A 330 -14.56 11.07 -26.93
CA TRP A 330 -13.48 10.48 -27.72
C TRP A 330 -13.02 9.14 -27.16
N TYR A 331 -12.79 9.03 -25.84
CA TYR A 331 -12.44 7.74 -25.22
C TYR A 331 -13.55 6.69 -25.40
N GLN A 332 -14.81 7.09 -25.34
CA GLN A 332 -15.95 6.17 -25.55
C GLN A 332 -16.03 5.70 -27.00
N LEU A 333 -15.85 6.59 -27.98
CA LEU A 333 -15.88 6.24 -29.40
C LEU A 333 -14.67 5.38 -29.78
N LEU A 334 -13.47 5.80 -29.38
CA LEU A 334 -12.23 5.09 -29.67
C LEU A 334 -12.24 3.68 -29.07
N SER A 335 -12.67 3.51 -27.81
CA SER A 335 -12.75 2.18 -27.19
C SER A 335 -13.72 1.26 -27.93
N ARG A 336 -14.89 1.76 -28.37
CA ARG A 336 -15.83 0.97 -29.19
C ARG A 336 -15.21 0.49 -30.50
N VAL A 337 -14.50 1.37 -31.21
CA VAL A 337 -13.87 1.02 -32.50
C VAL A 337 -12.68 0.07 -32.33
N ILE A 338 -11.87 0.23 -31.27
CA ILE A 338 -10.75 -0.67 -30.97
C ILE A 338 -11.22 -2.12 -30.78
N PHE A 339 -12.35 -2.30 -30.08
CA PHE A 339 -12.92 -3.62 -29.77
C PHE A 339 -13.94 -4.09 -30.81
N ASP A 340 -14.15 -3.34 -31.89
CA ASP A 340 -14.99 -3.76 -33.01
C ASP A 340 -14.33 -4.90 -33.79
N LYS A 341 -15.13 -5.86 -34.25
CA LYS A 341 -14.63 -7.01 -35.02
C LYS A 341 -13.95 -6.58 -36.33
N GLY A 342 -14.41 -5.50 -36.94
CA GLY A 342 -13.85 -4.93 -38.17
C GLY A 342 -12.45 -4.33 -37.99
N ALA A 343 -12.06 -3.92 -36.78
CA ALA A 343 -10.71 -3.44 -36.51
C ALA A 343 -9.67 -4.58 -36.50
N LEU A 344 -10.12 -5.84 -36.35
CA LEU A 344 -9.30 -7.05 -36.30
C LEU A 344 -8.23 -7.09 -35.19
N LEU A 345 -8.23 -6.13 -34.25
CA LEU A 345 -7.25 -6.04 -33.17
C LEU A 345 -7.58 -6.96 -31.99
N PHE A 346 -8.85 -7.01 -31.57
CA PHE A 346 -9.29 -7.81 -30.44
C PHE A 346 -10.44 -8.73 -30.84
N THR A 347 -10.60 -9.83 -30.11
CA THR A 347 -11.72 -10.77 -30.26
C THR A 347 -12.31 -11.10 -28.90
N THR A 348 -13.58 -11.48 -28.86
CA THR A 348 -14.25 -11.85 -27.63
C THR A 348 -13.85 -13.25 -27.15
N VAL A 349 -13.93 -13.46 -25.83
CA VAL A 349 -13.66 -14.76 -25.18
C VAL A 349 -14.84 -15.15 -24.30
N GLY A 350 -15.16 -16.45 -24.24
CA GLY A 350 -16.18 -16.98 -23.34
C GLY A 350 -17.57 -16.38 -23.57
N ASN A 351 -18.06 -15.61 -22.61
CA ASN A 351 -19.41 -15.03 -22.59
C ASN A 351 -19.58 -13.74 -23.41
N ASN A 352 -18.64 -13.42 -24.31
CA ASN A 352 -18.63 -12.19 -25.11
C ASN A 352 -18.55 -10.86 -24.33
N ALA A 353 -18.27 -10.91 -23.02
CA ALA A 353 -18.07 -9.71 -22.19
C ALA A 353 -16.58 -9.37 -21.99
N THR A 354 -15.67 -10.28 -22.33
CA THR A 354 -14.22 -10.11 -22.21
C THR A 354 -13.55 -10.19 -23.58
N PHE A 355 -12.47 -9.43 -23.73
CA PHE A 355 -11.71 -9.34 -24.97
C PHE A 355 -10.28 -9.83 -24.77
N GLN A 356 -9.70 -10.42 -25.82
CA GLN A 356 -8.29 -10.77 -25.91
C GLN A 356 -7.72 -10.29 -27.25
N PRO A 357 -6.38 -10.11 -27.37
CA PRO A 357 -5.76 -9.84 -28.66
C PRO A 357 -6.19 -10.89 -29.69
N ASN A 358 -6.59 -10.43 -30.88
CA ASN A 358 -7.01 -11.33 -31.95
C ASN A 358 -5.78 -12.10 -32.49
N PRO A 359 -5.78 -13.45 -32.43
CA PRO A 359 -4.70 -14.25 -33.00
C PRO A 359 -4.51 -14.01 -34.51
N ASN A 360 -5.56 -13.57 -35.20
CA ASN A 360 -5.55 -13.24 -36.63
C ASN A 360 -5.34 -11.75 -36.91
N SER A 361 -4.84 -10.98 -35.93
CA SER A 361 -4.56 -9.54 -36.11
C SER A 361 -3.55 -9.22 -37.22
N VAL A 362 -2.79 -10.22 -37.69
CA VAL A 362 -1.87 -10.09 -38.84
C VAL A 362 -2.54 -9.58 -40.12
N TYR A 363 -3.85 -9.80 -40.28
CA TYR A 363 -4.61 -9.28 -41.42
C TYR A 363 -4.89 -7.77 -41.34
N GLN A 364 -4.64 -7.14 -40.18
CA GLN A 364 -4.61 -5.69 -40.05
C GLN A 364 -3.18 -5.19 -40.29
N PRO A 365 -2.95 -4.34 -41.30
CA PRO A 365 -1.66 -3.70 -41.50
C PRO A 365 -1.22 -2.94 -40.24
N GLU A 366 0.07 -2.99 -39.91
CA GLU A 366 0.63 -2.32 -38.74
C GLU A 366 0.03 -2.76 -37.39
N HIS A 367 -0.59 -3.95 -37.28
CA HIS A 367 -1.29 -4.39 -36.05
C HIS A 367 -0.44 -4.28 -34.77
N LEU A 368 0.86 -4.58 -34.82
CA LEU A 368 1.75 -4.45 -33.65
C LEU A 368 1.87 -2.98 -33.19
N SER A 369 1.94 -2.06 -34.14
CA SER A 369 1.96 -0.62 -33.85
C SER A 369 0.62 -0.16 -33.30
N TYR A 370 -0.49 -0.68 -33.81
CA TYR A 370 -1.83 -0.46 -33.24
C TYR A 370 -1.94 -0.99 -31.82
N PHE A 371 -1.47 -2.20 -31.50
CA PHE A 371 -1.46 -2.71 -30.12
C PHE A 371 -0.65 -1.83 -29.18
N LYS A 372 0.53 -1.35 -29.63
CA LYS A 372 1.33 -0.39 -28.86
C LYS A 372 0.58 0.92 -28.64
N PHE A 373 -0.11 1.43 -29.66
CA PHE A 373 -0.95 2.62 -29.54
C PHE A 373 -2.09 2.41 -28.54
N VAL A 374 -2.85 1.32 -28.66
CA VAL A 374 -3.95 0.99 -27.74
C VAL A 374 -3.46 0.87 -26.30
N GLY A 375 -2.29 0.27 -26.06
CA GLY A 375 -1.72 0.19 -24.71
C GLY A 375 -1.23 1.52 -24.12
N ARG A 376 -1.06 2.56 -24.96
CA ARG A 376 -0.67 3.92 -24.52
C ARG A 376 -1.87 4.80 -24.20
N VAL A 377 -3.02 4.55 -24.85
CA VAL A 377 -4.30 5.23 -24.62
C VAL A 377 -4.93 4.70 -23.34
#